data_AF-A0A820GFD4-F1
#
_entry.id   AF-A0A820GFD4-F1
#
_cell.length_a   1.000
_cell.length_b   1.000
_cell.length_c   1.000
_cell.angle_alpha   90.00
_cell.angle_beta   90.00
_cell.angle_gamma   90.00
#
_symmetry.space_group_name_H-M   'P 1'
#
loop_
_entity.id
_entity.type
_entity.pdbx_description
1 polymer ?
#
loop_
_entity_poly.entity_id
_entity_poly.type
_entity_poly.pdbx_seq_one_letter_code
_entity_poly.pdbx_strand_id
1 'polypeptide(L)'
;VEEITVADYFAKKHRRLIFPNLPCINAIKGNQNKPNWLPMEMVAIVEWQRAIKPLDKTQRGVVSKNTILKPVQRYEEIMKIVGNNRFDRDPYLKELNIRVDDKEMIKLKARIIPSPQIQYRSQGKRDAIEYVRGGKWRIRNWFCSTPEIHTWGMIYFGDQPDRNIRSILENFQHELPNLLERNGFVIHNVPSLIIKGIVDREITETLCNASKQQWQLAIVILNSYDSTRVYELVKRYGNRTIGLMTQCVNFQALKRNISNLRMYVENISQKINGKLGGINGIINLKSALSHSSKDDLFMFFGADVTHSTCSTDRPSIAAVVGSCDTTNNLYAARLCE
;
A
#
# COMPACT_ATOMS: atom_id res chain seq x y z
N VAL A 1 -49.13 -27.16 20.97
CA VAL A 1 -47.66 -26.98 21.02
C VAL A 1 -47.39 -26.18 22.27
N GLU A 2 -46.56 -26.69 23.19
CA GLU A 2 -46.17 -25.93 24.38
C GLU A 2 -45.05 -24.96 23.97
N GLU A 3 -45.27 -23.66 24.17
CA GLU A 3 -44.25 -22.65 23.96
C GLU A 3 -43.41 -22.52 25.24
N ILE A 4 -42.11 -22.75 25.12
CA ILE A 4 -41.15 -22.67 26.23
C ILE A 4 -39.95 -21.83 25.81
N THR A 5 -39.41 -21.05 26.74
CA THR A 5 -38.19 -20.28 26.47
C THR A 5 -36.99 -21.21 26.32
N VAL A 6 -35.95 -20.78 25.59
CA VAL A 6 -34.71 -21.54 25.47
C VAL A 6 -34.08 -21.76 26.85
N ALA A 7 -34.11 -20.75 27.72
CA ALA A 7 -33.55 -20.85 29.07
C ALA A 7 -34.27 -21.91 29.92
N ASP A 8 -35.60 -21.93 29.90
CA ASP A 8 -36.40 -22.90 30.65
C ASP A 8 -36.26 -24.31 30.08
N TYR A 9 -36.18 -24.44 28.75
CA TYR A 9 -35.90 -25.73 28.09
C TYR A 9 -34.57 -26.32 28.54
N PHE A 10 -33.50 -25.51 28.54
CA PHE A 10 -32.17 -25.97 28.98
C PHE A 10 -32.12 -26.21 30.49
N ALA A 11 -32.80 -25.40 31.30
CA ALA A 11 -32.92 -25.66 32.75
C ALA A 11 -33.65 -26.98 33.05
N LYS A 12 -34.67 -27.33 32.26
CA LYS A 12 -35.46 -28.55 32.43
C LYS A 12 -34.77 -29.81 31.89
N LYS A 13 -34.11 -29.74 30.72
CA LYS A 13 -33.52 -30.92 30.06
C LYS A 13 -32.01 -31.07 30.22
N HIS A 14 -31.32 -30.00 30.58
CA HIS A 14 -29.85 -29.96 30.64
C HIS A 14 -29.41 -29.33 31.96
N ARG A 15 -28.89 -28.10 31.92
CA ARG A 15 -28.48 -27.33 33.09
C ARG A 15 -29.06 -25.92 33.01
N ARG A 16 -29.25 -25.30 34.17
CA ARG A 16 -29.62 -23.88 34.24
C ARG A 16 -28.50 -23.04 33.63
N LEU A 17 -28.88 -22.11 32.74
CA LEU A 17 -27.93 -21.23 32.08
C LEU A 17 -27.32 -20.24 33.09
N ILE A 18 -26.03 -19.97 32.96
CA ILE A 18 -25.33 -18.97 33.80
C ILE A 18 -25.61 -17.56 33.24
N PHE A 19 -25.70 -17.44 31.92
CA PHE A 19 -25.92 -16.19 31.21
C PHE A 19 -27.20 -16.22 30.35
N PRO A 20 -28.39 -16.35 30.97
CA PRO A 20 -29.66 -16.49 30.24
C PRO A 20 -30.04 -15.25 29.41
N ASN A 21 -29.46 -14.08 29.70
CA ASN A 21 -29.73 -12.83 29.00
C ASN A 21 -28.92 -12.67 27.70
N LEU A 22 -28.02 -13.61 27.40
CA LEU A 22 -27.25 -13.58 26.17
C LEU A 22 -28.08 -14.08 24.97
N PRO A 23 -27.85 -13.53 23.76
CA PRO A 23 -28.49 -14.04 22.54
C PRO A 23 -28.25 -15.54 22.31
N CYS A 24 -29.20 -16.19 21.64
CA CYS A 24 -29.01 -17.55 21.12
C CYS A 24 -28.43 -17.52 19.71
N ILE A 25 -27.70 -18.58 19.33
CA ILE A 25 -27.23 -18.83 17.98
C ILE A 25 -28.23 -19.74 17.27
N ASN A 26 -28.66 -19.38 16.06
CA ASN A 26 -29.40 -20.31 15.21
C ASN A 26 -28.42 -21.22 14.47
N ALA A 27 -28.44 -22.51 14.79
CA ALA A 27 -27.52 -23.49 14.20
C ALA A 27 -27.89 -23.91 12.76
N ILE A 28 -29.08 -23.58 12.27
CA ILE A 28 -29.53 -23.95 10.93
C ILE A 28 -29.32 -22.79 9.95
N LYS A 29 -28.49 -23.03 8.94
CA LYS A 29 -28.27 -22.08 7.84
C LYS A 29 -29.38 -22.25 6.80
N GLY A 30 -30.27 -21.26 6.67
CA GLY A 30 -31.14 -21.11 5.49
C GLY A 30 -32.62 -21.49 5.61
N ASN A 31 -33.11 -22.00 6.75
CA ASN A 31 -34.55 -22.18 6.95
C ASN A 31 -35.04 -21.44 8.21
N GLN A 32 -35.54 -20.22 8.01
CA GLN A 32 -36.08 -19.40 9.10
C GLN A 32 -37.38 -19.96 9.70
N ASN A 33 -38.06 -20.88 9.00
CA ASN A 33 -39.34 -21.43 9.43
C ASN A 33 -39.20 -22.58 10.45
N LYS A 34 -37.99 -23.10 10.67
CA LYS A 34 -37.68 -24.10 11.71
C LYS A 34 -36.33 -23.76 12.37
N PRO A 35 -36.26 -22.71 13.20
CA PRO A 35 -35.01 -22.32 13.84
C PRO A 35 -34.58 -23.35 14.89
N ASN A 36 -33.27 -23.52 15.05
CA ASN A 36 -32.68 -24.31 16.13
C ASN A 36 -31.79 -23.41 16.99
N TRP A 37 -32.34 -22.91 18.09
CA TRP A 37 -31.70 -21.93 18.96
C TRP A 37 -30.85 -22.62 20.02
N LEU A 38 -29.55 -22.32 20.01
CA LEU A 38 -28.58 -22.80 20.99
C LEU A 38 -28.06 -21.61 21.82
N PRO A 39 -28.05 -21.69 23.16
CA PRO A 39 -27.41 -20.69 24.01
C PRO A 39 -25.91 -20.56 23.69
N MET A 40 -25.38 -19.34 23.67
CA MET A 40 -23.95 -19.10 23.39
C MET A 40 -23.00 -19.82 24.35
N GLU A 41 -23.40 -20.04 25.60
CA GLU A 41 -22.60 -20.76 26.60
C GLU A 41 -22.61 -22.29 26.44
N MET A 42 -23.41 -22.82 25.51
CA MET A 42 -23.56 -24.27 25.25
C MET A 42 -22.91 -24.69 23.93
N VAL A 43 -22.17 -23.79 23.27
CA VAL A 43 -21.54 -24.02 21.97
C VAL A 43 -20.07 -23.64 21.99
N ALA A 44 -19.27 -24.34 21.20
CA ALA A 44 -17.85 -24.06 21.00
C ALA A 44 -17.55 -23.90 19.50
N ILE A 45 -16.54 -23.09 19.20
CA ILE A 45 -16.03 -22.98 17.83
C ILE A 45 -15.20 -24.25 17.55
N VAL A 46 -15.60 -25.02 16.54
CA VAL A 46 -14.85 -26.19 16.09
C VAL A 46 -13.46 -25.76 15.62
N GLU A 47 -12.43 -26.53 15.98
CA GLU A 47 -11.04 -26.27 15.58
C GLU A 47 -10.84 -26.36 14.06
N TRP A 48 -9.71 -25.83 13.57
CA TRP A 48 -9.28 -25.92 12.17
C TRP A 48 -10.19 -25.23 11.14
N GLN A 49 -11.06 -24.32 11.59
CA GLN A 49 -11.84 -23.48 10.70
C GLN A 49 -11.02 -22.29 10.19
N ARG A 50 -10.81 -22.21 8.88
CA ARG A 50 -10.11 -21.10 8.24
C ARG A 50 -10.89 -19.79 8.42
N ALA A 51 -10.23 -18.74 8.89
CA ALA A 51 -10.77 -17.39 8.87
C ALA A 51 -10.81 -16.85 7.42
N ILE A 52 -12.01 -16.54 6.92
CA ILE A 52 -12.23 -16.04 5.56
C ILE A 52 -12.27 -14.50 5.53
N LYS A 53 -12.67 -13.88 6.64
CA LYS A 53 -12.77 -12.41 6.73
C LYS A 53 -11.38 -11.78 6.69
N PRO A 54 -11.21 -10.63 6.01
CA PRO A 54 -9.96 -9.88 6.02
C PRO A 54 -9.50 -9.56 7.45
N LEU A 55 -8.21 -9.73 7.69
CA LEU A 55 -7.58 -9.33 8.93
C LEU A 55 -7.49 -7.80 9.02
N ASP A 56 -7.73 -7.26 10.22
CA ASP A 56 -7.53 -5.83 10.48
C ASP A 56 -6.03 -5.44 10.42
N LYS A 57 -5.71 -4.15 10.57
CA LYS A 57 -4.31 -3.67 10.51
C LYS A 57 -3.44 -4.25 11.63
N THR A 58 -3.99 -4.42 12.82
CA THR A 58 -3.28 -4.92 14.00
C THR A 58 -3.01 -6.41 13.85
N GLN A 59 -4.04 -7.19 13.49
CA GLN A 59 -3.95 -8.62 13.22
C GLN A 59 -2.96 -8.92 12.10
N ARG A 60 -3.02 -8.18 10.98
CA ARG A 60 -2.02 -8.30 9.89
C ARG A 60 -0.61 -8.04 10.40
N GLY A 61 -0.42 -7.03 11.26
CA GLY A 61 0.87 -6.74 11.86
C GLY A 61 1.43 -7.91 12.68
N VAL A 62 0.58 -8.60 13.45
CA VAL A 62 0.96 -9.81 14.21
C VAL A 62 1.33 -10.95 13.27
N VAL A 63 0.47 -11.24 12.28
CA VAL A 63 0.74 -12.31 11.30
C VAL A 63 2.02 -12.04 10.52
N SER A 64 2.25 -10.82 10.04
CA SER A 64 3.48 -10.48 9.33
C SER A 64 4.71 -10.67 10.22
N LYS A 65 4.69 -10.20 11.48
CA LYS A 65 5.82 -10.39 12.40
C LYS A 65 6.14 -11.87 12.63
N ASN A 66 5.12 -12.72 12.71
CA ASN A 66 5.28 -14.15 12.98
C ASN A 66 5.61 -14.98 11.73
N THR A 67 5.34 -14.49 10.53
CA THR A 67 5.56 -15.24 9.26
C THR A 67 6.83 -14.81 8.51
N ILE A 68 7.44 -13.68 8.85
CA ILE A 68 8.68 -13.21 8.23
C ILE A 68 9.88 -13.98 8.79
N LEU A 69 10.32 -15.00 8.04
CA LEU A 69 11.57 -15.72 8.27
C LEU A 69 12.68 -15.26 7.33
N LYS A 70 13.94 -15.30 7.80
CA LYS A 70 15.12 -15.13 6.92
C LYS A 70 15.25 -16.33 5.97
N PRO A 71 15.93 -16.20 4.81
CA PRO A 71 16.08 -17.29 3.85
C PRO A 71 16.58 -18.61 4.45
N VAL A 72 17.61 -18.57 5.31
CA VAL A 72 18.17 -19.77 5.98
C VAL A 72 17.13 -20.44 6.86
N GLN A 73 16.45 -19.67 7.72
CA GLN A 73 15.40 -20.20 8.60
C GLN A 73 14.22 -20.79 7.81
N ARG A 74 13.84 -20.13 6.70
CA ARG A 74 12.80 -20.65 5.82
C ARG A 74 13.22 -21.96 5.14
N TYR A 75 14.48 -22.07 4.72
CA TYR A 75 15.02 -23.32 4.19
C TYR A 75 14.93 -24.44 5.22
N GLU A 76 15.41 -24.20 6.44
CA GLU A 76 15.39 -25.17 7.54
C GLU A 76 13.97 -25.64 7.86
N GLU A 77 13.00 -24.72 7.95
CA GLU A 77 11.60 -25.09 8.21
C GLU A 77 10.98 -25.91 7.06
N ILE A 78 11.28 -25.56 5.81
CA ILE A 78 10.82 -26.36 4.66
C ILE A 78 11.41 -27.76 4.71
N MET A 79 12.73 -27.89 4.92
CA MET A 79 13.40 -29.19 4.99
C MET A 79 12.90 -30.03 6.17
N LYS A 80 12.58 -29.40 7.30
CA LYS A 80 11.95 -30.06 8.45
C LYS A 80 10.56 -30.59 8.12
N ILE A 81 9.71 -29.80 7.46
CA ILE A 81 8.36 -30.24 7.03
C ILE A 81 8.48 -31.40 6.03
N VAL A 82 9.37 -31.26 5.05
CA VAL A 82 9.63 -32.28 4.03
C VAL A 82 10.09 -33.60 4.67
N GLY A 83 11.06 -33.56 5.58
CA GLY A 83 11.51 -34.76 6.30
C GLY A 83 10.46 -35.37 7.22
N ASN A 84 9.58 -34.56 7.81
CA ASN A 84 8.47 -35.05 8.65
C ASN A 84 7.37 -35.76 7.85
N ASN A 85 7.21 -35.44 6.56
CA ASN A 85 6.19 -36.05 5.71
C ASN A 85 6.52 -37.50 5.32
N ARG A 86 7.78 -37.94 5.45
CA ARG A 86 8.21 -39.34 5.20
C ARG A 86 7.65 -39.90 3.89
N PHE A 87 7.90 -39.18 2.79
CA PHE A 87 7.37 -39.52 1.46
C PHE A 87 7.78 -40.92 0.99
N ASP A 88 8.90 -41.45 1.48
CA ASP A 88 9.38 -42.81 1.25
C ASP A 88 8.43 -43.91 1.79
N ARG A 89 7.58 -43.57 2.77
CA ARG A 89 6.63 -44.47 3.43
C ARG A 89 5.18 -44.28 2.97
N ASP A 90 4.93 -43.38 2.03
CA ASP A 90 3.58 -43.14 1.54
C ASP A 90 3.13 -44.32 0.63
N PRO A 91 2.03 -45.01 0.99
CA PRO A 91 1.57 -46.18 0.24
C PRO A 91 1.12 -45.82 -1.18
N TYR A 92 0.56 -44.63 -1.39
CA TYR A 92 0.10 -44.18 -2.70
C TYR A 92 1.27 -43.81 -3.60
N LEU A 93 2.30 -43.13 -3.07
CA LEU A 93 3.51 -42.84 -3.86
C LEU A 93 4.24 -44.12 -4.27
N LYS A 94 4.26 -45.12 -3.39
CA LYS A 94 4.84 -46.43 -3.69
C LYS A 94 4.08 -47.15 -4.79
N GLU A 95 2.74 -47.17 -4.74
CA GLU A 95 1.89 -47.76 -5.79
C GLU A 95 2.11 -47.07 -7.15
N LEU A 96 2.27 -45.74 -7.15
CA LEU A 96 2.52 -44.94 -8.34
C LEU A 96 4.00 -44.95 -8.80
N ASN A 97 4.89 -45.68 -8.11
CA ASN A 97 6.33 -45.68 -8.35
C ASN A 97 6.97 -44.27 -8.35
N ILE A 98 6.44 -43.34 -7.55
CA ILE A 98 6.97 -41.98 -7.39
C ILE A 98 7.97 -41.96 -6.24
N ARG A 99 9.13 -41.35 -6.46
CA ARG A 99 10.15 -41.10 -5.43
C ARG A 99 10.38 -39.60 -5.29
N VAL A 100 10.40 -39.13 -4.04
CA VAL A 100 10.69 -37.75 -3.69
C VAL A 100 12.07 -37.72 -3.03
N ASP A 101 12.97 -36.87 -3.52
CA ASP A 101 14.20 -36.55 -2.80
C ASP A 101 13.86 -35.53 -1.71
N ASP A 102 13.87 -35.99 -0.46
CA ASP A 102 13.52 -35.22 0.74
C ASP A 102 14.75 -34.71 1.51
N LYS A 103 15.96 -34.96 0.98
CA LYS A 103 17.22 -34.65 1.67
C LYS A 103 17.73 -33.26 1.37
N GLU A 104 17.55 -32.78 0.15
CA GLU A 104 18.07 -31.48 -0.30
C GLU A 104 17.14 -30.82 -1.33
N MET A 105 17.13 -29.49 -1.36
CA MET A 105 16.49 -28.76 -2.47
C MET A 105 17.33 -28.84 -3.75
N ILE A 106 16.66 -28.75 -4.90
CA ILE A 106 17.31 -28.72 -6.21
C ILE A 106 18.31 -27.56 -6.28
N LYS A 107 19.55 -27.86 -6.67
CA LYS A 107 20.63 -26.89 -6.83
C LYS A 107 20.66 -26.39 -8.27
N LEU A 108 20.54 -25.08 -8.44
CA LEU A 108 20.54 -24.43 -9.75
C LEU A 108 21.73 -23.48 -9.87
N LYS A 109 22.38 -23.48 -11.04
CA LYS A 109 23.39 -22.46 -11.38
C LYS A 109 22.67 -21.17 -11.74
N ALA A 110 22.94 -20.10 -11.00
CA ALA A 110 22.40 -18.77 -11.24
C ALA A 110 23.49 -17.79 -11.68
N ARG A 111 23.09 -16.66 -12.26
CA ARG A 111 23.99 -15.56 -12.63
C ARG A 111 23.54 -14.28 -11.94
N ILE A 112 24.50 -13.45 -11.54
CA ILE A 112 24.25 -12.11 -11.00
C ILE A 112 24.37 -11.12 -12.15
N ILE A 113 23.27 -10.45 -12.50
CA ILE A 113 23.25 -9.42 -13.53
C ILE A 113 23.93 -8.16 -12.99
N PRO A 114 24.83 -7.50 -13.75
CA PRO A 114 25.43 -6.23 -13.35
C PRO A 114 24.35 -5.19 -13.02
N SER A 115 24.54 -4.46 -11.93
CA SER A 115 23.59 -3.42 -11.54
C SER A 115 23.66 -2.23 -12.50
N PRO A 116 22.50 -1.62 -12.84
CA PRO A 116 22.50 -0.45 -13.70
C PRO A 116 23.12 0.77 -12.99
N GLN A 117 23.56 1.72 -13.80
CA GLN A 117 23.94 3.06 -13.36
C GLN A 117 22.74 3.99 -13.52
N ILE A 118 22.55 4.89 -12.54
CA ILE A 118 21.44 5.85 -12.56
C ILE A 118 22.04 7.25 -12.70
N GLN A 119 21.66 7.93 -13.77
CA GLN A 119 22.04 9.30 -14.05
C GLN A 119 21.09 10.26 -13.32
N TYR A 120 21.67 11.29 -12.70
CA TYR A 120 21.01 12.42 -12.06
C TYR A 120 21.64 13.73 -12.56
N ARG A 121 20.97 14.86 -12.30
CA ARG A 121 21.52 16.19 -12.58
C ARG A 121 22.41 16.63 -11.42
N SER A 122 23.65 17.01 -11.68
CA SER A 122 24.51 17.57 -10.63
C SER A 122 24.06 18.98 -10.25
N GLN A 123 24.46 19.46 -9.07
CA GLN A 123 24.35 20.86 -8.64
C GLN A 123 25.27 21.81 -9.46
N GLY A 124 25.89 21.31 -10.55
CA GLY A 124 26.72 22.04 -11.51
C GLY A 124 26.42 21.63 -12.97
N LYS A 125 27.37 21.82 -13.89
CA LYS A 125 27.15 21.63 -15.36
C LYS A 125 27.31 20.21 -15.91
N ARG A 126 27.67 19.20 -15.10
CA ARG A 126 27.89 17.81 -15.58
C ARG A 126 26.91 16.85 -14.94
N ASP A 127 26.43 15.88 -15.70
CA ASP A 127 25.62 14.77 -15.18
C ASP A 127 26.37 13.99 -14.09
N ALA A 128 25.64 13.54 -13.08
CA ALA A 128 26.16 12.73 -11.98
C ALA A 128 25.63 11.30 -12.06
N ILE A 129 26.49 10.32 -11.77
CA ILE A 129 26.14 8.90 -11.81
C ILE A 129 26.09 8.34 -10.38
N GLU A 130 24.95 7.77 -10.02
CA GLU A 130 24.75 6.99 -8.79
C GLU A 130 24.86 5.49 -9.09
N TYR A 131 25.56 4.77 -8.22
CA TYR A 131 25.81 3.34 -8.37
C TYR A 131 24.87 2.52 -7.49
N VAL A 132 24.18 1.57 -8.10
CA VAL A 132 23.30 0.62 -7.41
C VAL A 132 24.14 -0.51 -6.79
N ARG A 133 23.94 -0.78 -5.50
CA ARG A 133 24.59 -1.88 -4.76
C ARG A 133 23.52 -2.71 -4.05
N GLY A 134 23.44 -4.00 -4.37
CA GLY A 134 22.46 -4.90 -3.78
C GLY A 134 21.00 -4.43 -3.98
N GLY A 135 20.71 -3.82 -5.14
CA GLY A 135 19.40 -3.26 -5.46
C GLY A 135 19.07 -1.95 -4.73
N LYS A 136 20.04 -1.28 -4.10
CA LYS A 136 19.84 -0.03 -3.37
C LYS A 136 20.84 1.04 -3.82
N TRP A 137 20.42 2.29 -3.81
CA TRP A 137 21.29 3.45 -3.96
C TRP A 137 20.78 4.57 -3.06
N ARG A 138 21.55 5.66 -2.94
CA ARG A 138 21.12 6.89 -2.26
C ARG A 138 21.05 8.00 -3.30
N ILE A 139 20.11 8.92 -3.13
CA ILE A 139 20.01 10.09 -3.99
C ILE A 139 20.88 11.18 -3.37
N ARG A 140 21.98 11.55 -4.02
CA ARG A 140 22.87 12.63 -3.55
C ARG A 140 22.79 13.89 -4.42
N ASN A 141 22.25 13.73 -5.62
CA ASN A 141 22.19 14.74 -6.66
C ASN A 141 20.74 15.15 -6.93
N TRP A 142 20.55 16.20 -7.73
CA TRP A 142 19.21 16.68 -8.09
C TRP A 142 18.53 15.77 -9.09
N PHE A 143 17.20 15.78 -9.05
CA PHE A 143 16.41 15.12 -10.07
C PHE A 143 16.75 15.67 -11.47
N CYS A 144 16.70 14.80 -12.48
CA CYS A 144 17.04 15.14 -13.87
C CYS A 144 16.18 16.28 -14.42
N SER A 145 14.87 16.23 -14.16
CA SER A 145 13.92 17.25 -14.55
C SER A 145 12.92 17.45 -13.42
N THR A 146 12.67 18.71 -13.07
CA THR A 146 11.76 19.13 -12.02
C THR A 146 10.94 20.31 -12.53
N PRO A 147 9.62 20.32 -12.33
CA PRO A 147 8.79 21.48 -12.67
C PRO A 147 8.94 22.59 -11.62
N GLU A 148 8.67 23.82 -12.05
CA GLU A 148 8.57 24.97 -11.16
C GLU A 148 7.19 25.01 -10.48
N ILE A 149 7.17 25.25 -9.17
CA ILE A 149 5.95 25.29 -8.36
C ILE A 149 5.73 26.72 -7.85
N HIS A 150 4.72 27.37 -8.41
CA HIS A 150 4.31 28.74 -8.17
C HIS A 150 3.19 28.80 -7.12
N THR A 151 2.10 28.07 -7.36
CA THR A 151 0.88 28.12 -6.55
C THR A 151 0.54 26.73 -6.03
N TRP A 152 0.57 26.56 -4.71
CA TRP A 152 0.40 25.27 -4.05
C TRP A 152 0.10 25.46 -2.56
N GLY A 153 -0.32 24.39 -1.89
CA GLY A 153 -0.59 24.47 -0.47
C GLY A 153 -0.71 23.14 0.24
N MET A 154 -0.80 23.22 1.55
CA MET A 154 -1.00 22.13 2.49
C MET A 154 -2.42 22.18 3.03
N ILE A 155 -3.12 21.06 2.98
CA ILE A 155 -4.48 20.92 3.48
C ILE A 155 -4.48 19.83 4.54
N TYR A 156 -4.73 20.21 5.79
CA TYR A 156 -4.95 19.27 6.88
C TYR A 156 -6.45 18.98 7.00
N PHE A 157 -6.81 17.71 6.85
CA PHE A 157 -8.17 17.21 7.10
C PHE A 157 -8.19 16.41 8.41
N GLY A 158 -8.89 16.94 9.40
CA GLY A 158 -8.99 16.34 10.73
C GLY A 158 -9.72 17.25 11.72
N ASP A 159 -9.81 16.79 12.96
CA ASP A 159 -10.27 17.64 14.06
C ASP A 159 -9.33 18.82 14.26
N GLN A 160 -9.84 19.88 14.90
CA GLN A 160 -9.03 21.07 15.20
C GLN A 160 -7.73 20.66 15.90
N PRO A 161 -6.56 20.98 15.31
CA PRO A 161 -5.29 20.51 15.83
C PRO A 161 -4.98 21.19 17.16
N ASP A 162 -4.52 20.40 18.12
CA ASP A 162 -3.93 20.95 19.34
C ASP A 162 -2.64 21.73 19.02
N ARG A 163 -2.09 22.40 20.04
CA ARG A 163 -0.87 23.22 19.90
C ARG A 163 0.33 22.43 19.34
N ASN A 164 0.46 21.16 19.70
CA ASN A 164 1.58 20.32 19.27
C ASN A 164 1.42 19.92 17.80
N ILE A 165 0.24 19.44 17.42
CA ILE A 165 -0.08 19.11 16.03
C ILE A 165 0.13 20.34 15.15
N ARG A 166 -0.41 21.49 15.57
CA ARG A 166 -0.26 22.75 14.85
C ARG A 166 1.21 23.14 14.65
N SER A 167 2.02 23.08 15.70
CA SER A 167 3.46 23.35 15.61
C SER A 167 4.18 22.41 14.63
N ILE A 168 3.82 21.13 14.58
CA ILE A 168 4.37 20.17 13.61
C ILE A 168 3.98 20.54 12.18
N LEU A 169 2.72 20.93 11.94
CA LEU A 169 2.23 21.33 10.63
C LEU A 169 2.93 22.59 10.13
N GLU A 170 3.05 23.62 10.97
CA GLU A 170 3.72 24.88 10.67
C GLU A 170 5.22 24.66 10.41
N ASN A 171 5.90 23.87 11.25
CA ASN A 171 7.30 23.51 11.00
C ASN A 171 7.48 22.78 9.66
N PHE A 172 6.58 21.83 9.35
CA PHE A 172 6.61 21.15 8.07
C PHE A 172 6.33 22.09 6.89
N GLN A 173 5.41 23.04 7.05
CA GLN A 173 5.08 24.06 6.05
C GLN A 173 6.28 24.95 5.71
N HIS A 174 7.07 25.34 6.71
CA HIS A 174 8.25 26.18 6.52
C HIS A 174 9.46 25.40 5.97
N GLU A 175 9.66 24.16 6.39
CA GLU A 175 10.81 23.35 5.96
C GLU A 175 10.63 22.70 4.58
N LEU A 176 9.39 22.39 4.19
CA LEU A 176 9.11 21.64 2.96
C LEU A 176 9.66 22.31 1.69
N PRO A 177 9.50 23.63 1.45
CA PRO A 177 10.10 24.32 0.29
C PRO A 177 11.61 24.06 0.18
N ASN A 178 12.36 24.35 1.24
CA ASN A 178 13.82 24.19 1.28
C ASN A 178 14.24 22.74 1.02
N LEU A 179 13.47 21.77 1.53
CA LEU A 179 13.74 20.35 1.33
C LEU A 179 13.42 19.89 -0.10
N LEU A 180 12.42 20.47 -0.76
CA LEU A 180 12.13 20.23 -2.17
C LEU A 180 13.22 20.83 -3.06
N GLU A 181 13.66 22.06 -2.81
CA GLU A 181 14.73 22.72 -3.58
C GLU A 181 16.05 21.94 -3.53
N ARG A 182 16.34 21.29 -2.40
CA ARG A 182 17.50 20.38 -2.29
C ARG A 182 17.45 19.18 -3.23
N ASN A 183 16.27 18.82 -3.74
CA ASN A 183 16.09 17.78 -4.77
C ASN A 183 16.01 18.37 -6.20
N GLY A 184 16.19 19.69 -6.34
CA GLY A 184 16.30 20.40 -7.61
C GLY A 184 15.05 21.14 -8.07
N PHE A 185 13.97 21.14 -7.27
CA PHE A 185 12.76 21.92 -7.56
C PHE A 185 13.03 23.42 -7.48
N VAL A 186 12.23 24.21 -8.21
CA VAL A 186 12.16 25.66 -8.04
C VAL A 186 10.81 25.98 -7.39
N ILE A 187 10.85 26.58 -6.20
CA ILE A 187 9.66 26.87 -5.40
C ILE A 187 9.55 28.37 -5.19
N HIS A 188 8.45 29.00 -5.61
CA HIS A 188 8.34 30.46 -5.54
C HIS A 188 7.67 30.98 -4.26
N ASN A 189 6.99 30.12 -3.48
CA ASN A 189 6.24 30.54 -2.29
C ASN A 189 6.19 29.44 -1.22
N VAL A 190 6.09 29.85 0.05
CA VAL A 190 5.69 28.96 1.15
C VAL A 190 4.25 28.50 0.90
N PRO A 191 3.94 27.19 1.03
CA PRO A 191 2.60 26.67 0.75
C PRO A 191 1.58 27.27 1.72
N SER A 192 0.38 27.61 1.26
CA SER A 192 -0.72 28.00 2.17
C SER A 192 -1.13 26.82 3.04
N LEU A 193 -1.30 27.02 4.36
CA LEU A 193 -1.80 25.98 5.27
C LEU A 193 -3.30 26.18 5.55
N ILE A 194 -4.10 25.20 5.16
CA ILE A 194 -5.55 25.16 5.36
C ILE A 194 -5.89 24.03 6.33
N ILE A 195 -6.69 24.32 7.36
CA ILE A 195 -7.19 23.34 8.35
C ILE A 195 -8.70 23.23 8.19
N LYS A 196 -9.20 22.03 7.91
CA LYS A 196 -10.64 21.75 7.70
C LYS A 196 -11.05 20.42 8.30
N GLY A 197 -12.34 20.27 8.58
CA GLY A 197 -12.93 19.03 9.07
C GLY A 197 -12.97 17.94 8.00
N ILE A 198 -13.43 16.77 8.39
CA ILE A 198 -13.48 15.56 7.53
C ILE A 198 -14.85 15.31 6.90
N VAL A 199 -15.74 16.32 6.92
CA VAL A 199 -17.05 16.27 6.29
C VAL A 199 -16.87 16.32 4.77
N ASP A 200 -17.55 15.44 4.02
CA ASP A 200 -17.38 15.30 2.56
C ASP A 200 -17.52 16.62 1.80
N ARG A 201 -18.49 17.44 2.19
CA ARG A 201 -18.72 18.78 1.62
C ARG A 201 -17.53 19.71 1.86
N GLU A 202 -16.98 19.76 3.07
CA GLU A 202 -15.81 20.60 3.36
C GLU A 202 -14.58 20.16 2.57
N ILE A 203 -14.37 18.85 2.44
CA ILE A 203 -13.25 18.30 1.67
C ILE A 203 -13.36 18.71 0.20
N THR A 204 -14.52 18.49 -0.40
CA THR A 204 -14.76 18.78 -1.83
C THR A 204 -14.73 20.27 -2.13
N GLU A 205 -15.34 21.12 -1.30
CA GLU A 205 -15.29 22.59 -1.45
C GLU A 205 -13.85 23.11 -1.31
N THR A 206 -13.08 22.60 -0.35
CA THR A 206 -11.69 23.02 -0.15
C THR A 206 -10.82 22.68 -1.36
N LEU A 207 -10.94 21.46 -1.90
CA LEU A 207 -10.23 21.05 -3.11
C LEU A 207 -10.68 21.85 -4.35
N CYS A 208 -11.98 22.13 -4.46
CA CYS A 208 -12.52 22.95 -5.56
C CYS A 208 -11.96 24.37 -5.52
N ASN A 209 -11.88 24.98 -4.33
CA ASN A 209 -11.31 26.31 -4.16
C ASN A 209 -9.81 26.35 -4.50
N ALA A 210 -9.04 25.33 -4.08
CA ALA A 210 -7.63 25.20 -4.47
C ALA A 210 -7.46 25.09 -6.00
N SER A 211 -8.33 24.31 -6.66
CA SER A 211 -8.34 24.19 -8.12
C SER A 211 -8.72 25.51 -8.81
N LYS A 212 -9.72 26.24 -8.31
CA LYS A 212 -10.09 27.59 -8.81
C LYS A 212 -8.94 28.60 -8.67
N GLN A 213 -8.16 28.47 -7.61
CA GLN A 213 -6.94 29.25 -7.38
C GLN A 213 -5.74 28.76 -8.21
N GLN A 214 -5.94 27.81 -9.14
CA GLN A 214 -4.89 27.27 -10.01
C GLN A 214 -3.71 26.65 -9.24
N TRP A 215 -3.98 26.00 -8.11
CA TRP A 215 -2.95 25.26 -7.41
C TRP A 215 -2.41 24.12 -8.30
N GLN A 216 -1.09 24.11 -8.49
CA GLN A 216 -0.37 23.04 -9.18
C GLN A 216 -0.25 21.78 -8.32
N LEU A 217 -0.25 21.93 -6.99
CA LEU A 217 -0.09 20.83 -6.05
C LEU A 217 -0.81 21.10 -4.72
N ALA A 218 -1.53 20.09 -4.23
CA ALA A 218 -2.06 20.06 -2.86
C ALA A 218 -1.41 18.94 -2.04
N ILE A 219 -0.69 19.30 -0.97
CA ILE A 219 -0.19 18.36 0.04
C ILE A 219 -1.29 18.10 1.05
N VAL A 220 -1.90 16.92 1.02
CA VAL A 220 -3.06 16.61 1.88
C VAL A 220 -2.61 15.80 3.09
N ILE A 221 -2.69 16.38 4.28
CA ILE A 221 -2.29 15.76 5.53
C ILE A 221 -3.50 15.06 6.16
N LEU A 222 -3.37 13.74 6.33
CA LEU A 222 -4.41 12.87 6.87
C LEU A 222 -4.07 12.51 8.31
N ASN A 223 -4.94 12.90 9.26
CA ASN A 223 -4.72 12.69 10.70
C ASN A 223 -5.92 12.04 11.41
N SER A 224 -6.50 10.97 10.87
CA SER A 224 -7.72 10.38 11.46
C SER A 224 -7.83 8.86 11.32
N TYR A 225 -8.70 8.28 12.16
CA TYR A 225 -9.19 6.89 12.06
C TYR A 225 -9.81 6.63 10.68
N ASP A 226 -10.51 7.65 10.15
CA ASP A 226 -11.20 7.67 8.86
C ASP A 226 -10.32 8.05 7.66
N SER A 227 -8.99 8.02 7.82
CA SER A 227 -8.04 8.42 6.78
C SER A 227 -8.24 7.69 5.44
N THR A 228 -8.79 6.46 5.44
CA THR A 228 -9.14 5.74 4.21
C THR A 228 -10.26 6.43 3.44
N ARG A 229 -11.38 6.77 4.09
CA ARG A 229 -12.52 7.47 3.44
C ARG A 229 -12.09 8.82 2.89
N VAL A 230 -11.37 9.60 3.70
CA VAL A 230 -10.86 10.91 3.29
C VAL A 230 -9.90 10.78 2.11
N TYR A 231 -8.98 9.80 2.14
CA TYR A 231 -8.06 9.51 1.04
C TYR A 231 -8.82 9.17 -0.25
N GLU A 232 -9.80 8.27 -0.18
CA GLU A 232 -10.63 7.87 -1.32
C GLU A 232 -11.38 9.06 -1.92
N LEU A 233 -11.99 9.90 -1.08
CA LEU A 233 -12.70 11.09 -1.54
C LEU A 233 -11.75 12.11 -2.19
N VAL A 234 -10.59 12.38 -1.59
CA VAL A 234 -9.56 13.26 -2.14
C VAL A 234 -9.09 12.76 -3.50
N LYS A 235 -8.86 11.45 -3.66
CA LYS A 235 -8.42 10.87 -4.92
C LYS A 235 -9.51 10.84 -5.97
N ARG A 236 -10.73 10.45 -5.61
CA ARG A 236 -11.87 10.43 -6.54
C ARG A 236 -12.20 11.84 -7.01
N TYR A 237 -12.35 12.80 -6.10
CA TYR A 237 -12.73 14.16 -6.47
C TYR A 237 -11.55 14.90 -7.14
N GLY A 238 -10.38 14.90 -6.50
CA GLY A 238 -9.18 15.58 -6.97
C GLY A 238 -8.73 15.11 -8.35
N ASN A 239 -8.52 13.80 -8.54
CA ASN A 239 -7.97 13.28 -9.79
C ASN A 239 -9.02 13.14 -10.91
N ARG A 240 -10.26 12.74 -10.61
CA ARG A 240 -11.28 12.44 -11.63
C ARG A 240 -12.18 13.63 -11.97
N THR A 241 -12.44 14.51 -11.00
CA THR A 241 -13.46 15.56 -11.17
C THR A 241 -12.84 16.92 -11.51
N ILE A 242 -11.83 17.34 -10.76
CA ILE A 242 -11.27 18.71 -10.88
C ILE A 242 -9.85 18.76 -11.45
N GLY A 243 -9.18 17.63 -11.64
CA GLY A 243 -7.82 17.56 -12.19
C GLY A 243 -6.71 18.14 -11.28
N LEU A 244 -6.97 18.30 -9.98
CA LEU A 244 -5.98 18.83 -9.02
C LEU A 244 -4.97 17.74 -8.62
N MET A 245 -3.68 18.00 -8.81
CA MET A 245 -2.64 17.08 -8.35
C MET A 245 -2.53 17.07 -6.82
N THR A 246 -2.66 15.89 -6.23
CA THR A 246 -2.67 15.70 -4.78
C THR A 246 -1.58 14.74 -4.30
N GLN A 247 -0.85 15.12 -3.25
CA GLN A 247 0.08 14.25 -2.53
C GLN A 247 -0.37 14.09 -1.07
N CYS A 248 -0.89 12.91 -0.72
CA CYS A 248 -1.33 12.65 0.65
C CYS A 248 -0.15 12.28 1.55
N VAL A 249 -0.14 12.80 2.78
CA VAL A 249 0.86 12.55 3.81
C VAL A 249 0.12 12.09 5.06
N ASN A 250 0.52 10.96 5.63
CA ASN A 250 -0.04 10.50 6.91
C ASN A 250 0.62 11.30 8.05
N PHE A 251 -0.17 11.96 8.89
CA PHE A 251 0.35 12.80 9.96
C PHE A 251 1.19 12.01 10.99
N GLN A 252 0.78 10.79 11.35
CA GLN A 252 1.54 9.96 12.28
C GLN A 252 2.90 9.55 11.70
N ALA A 253 2.97 9.31 10.39
CA ALA A 253 4.22 9.06 9.70
C ALA A 253 5.11 10.31 9.66
N LEU A 254 4.54 11.49 9.40
CA LEU A 254 5.25 12.77 9.47
C LEU A 254 5.83 13.00 10.87
N LYS A 255 4.97 12.92 11.90
CA LYS A 255 5.34 13.08 13.31
C LYS A 255 6.49 12.16 13.72
N ARG A 256 6.43 10.88 13.34
CA ARG A 256 7.49 9.90 13.65
C ARG A 256 8.83 10.22 12.98
N ASN A 257 8.82 10.88 11.82
CA ASN A 257 10.02 11.19 11.05
C ASN A 257 10.48 12.64 11.21
N ILE A 258 9.97 13.39 12.19
CA ILE A 258 10.31 14.81 12.33
C ILE A 258 11.81 15.04 12.56
N SER A 259 12.48 14.14 13.29
CA SER A 259 13.94 14.17 13.50
C SER A 259 14.76 13.80 12.25
N ASN A 260 14.13 13.17 11.26
CA ASN A 260 14.77 12.80 9.98
C ASN A 260 13.92 13.26 8.80
N LEU A 261 13.43 14.51 8.89
CA LEU A 261 12.49 15.07 7.94
C LEU A 261 13.07 15.10 6.51
N ARG A 262 14.39 15.28 6.38
CA ARG A 262 15.09 15.24 5.10
C ARG A 262 14.86 13.95 4.34
N MET A 263 15.15 12.78 4.95
CA MET A 263 14.95 11.49 4.27
C MET A 263 13.48 11.20 3.99
N TYR A 264 12.60 11.68 4.88
CA TYR A 264 11.16 11.54 4.68
C TYR A 264 10.68 12.34 3.46
N VAL A 265 11.10 13.60 3.35
CA VAL A 265 10.75 14.48 2.23
C VAL A 265 11.43 14.03 0.95
N GLU A 266 12.65 13.51 0.95
CA GLU A 266 13.31 12.95 -0.26
C GLU A 266 12.44 11.84 -0.92
N ASN A 267 11.85 10.95 -0.11
CA ASN A 267 10.94 9.91 -0.61
C ASN A 267 9.60 10.45 -1.13
N ILE A 268 9.10 11.53 -0.51
CA ILE A 268 7.86 12.19 -0.97
C ILE A 268 8.13 12.99 -2.24
N SER A 269 9.29 13.63 -2.34
CA SER A 269 9.72 14.47 -3.47
C SER A 269 9.74 13.66 -4.76
N GLN A 270 10.21 12.41 -4.71
CA GLN A 270 10.17 11.51 -5.86
C GLN A 270 8.76 11.30 -6.41
N LYS A 271 7.75 11.21 -5.53
CA LYS A 271 6.34 11.07 -5.91
C LYS A 271 5.75 12.39 -6.42
N ILE A 272 6.10 13.51 -5.79
CA ILE A 272 5.67 14.84 -6.22
C ILE A 272 6.19 15.10 -7.63
N ASN A 273 7.47 14.86 -7.87
CA ASN A 273 8.11 15.11 -9.15
C ASN A 273 7.41 14.32 -10.28
N GLY A 274 7.23 13.01 -10.09
CA GLY A 274 6.56 12.16 -11.09
C GLY A 274 5.11 12.56 -11.37
N LYS A 275 4.38 13.08 -10.37
CA LYS A 275 3.00 13.58 -10.56
C LYS A 275 2.95 14.88 -11.35
N LEU A 276 3.97 15.70 -11.22
CA LEU A 276 4.07 16.98 -11.92
C LEU A 276 4.82 16.85 -13.26
N GLY A 277 5.05 15.61 -13.74
CA GLY A 277 5.68 15.34 -15.03
C GLY A 277 7.21 15.45 -15.05
N GLY A 278 7.86 15.56 -13.89
CA GLY A 278 9.32 15.57 -13.80
C GLY A 278 9.95 14.17 -13.90
N ILE A 279 11.26 14.16 -14.09
CA ILE A 279 12.08 12.94 -14.22
C ILE A 279 13.05 12.89 -13.04
N ASN A 280 12.93 11.85 -12.21
CA ASN A 280 13.80 11.70 -11.03
C ASN A 280 15.24 11.36 -11.43
N GLY A 281 15.44 10.24 -12.11
CA GLY A 281 16.75 9.78 -12.58
C GLY A 281 16.59 8.91 -13.81
N ILE A 282 17.62 8.84 -14.65
CA ILE A 282 17.58 8.11 -15.93
C ILE A 282 18.47 6.88 -15.83
N ILE A 283 17.95 5.72 -16.22
CA ILE A 283 18.73 4.49 -16.31
C ILE A 283 19.32 4.39 -17.72
N ASN A 284 20.64 4.17 -17.81
CA ASN A 284 21.28 3.93 -19.10
C ASN A 284 21.01 2.49 -19.56
N LEU A 285 20.13 2.35 -20.57
CA LEU A 285 19.73 1.06 -21.13
C LEU A 285 20.68 0.52 -22.20
N LYS A 286 21.72 1.26 -22.62
CA LYS A 286 22.61 0.85 -23.73
C LYS A 286 23.30 -0.49 -23.50
N SER A 287 23.64 -0.81 -22.25
CA SER A 287 24.25 -2.10 -21.92
C SER A 287 23.25 -3.27 -21.94
N ALA A 288 21.98 -3.00 -21.66
CA ALA A 288 20.90 -4.01 -21.67
C ALA A 288 20.35 -4.25 -23.08
N LEU A 289 20.34 -3.21 -23.91
CA LEU A 289 19.89 -3.24 -25.30
C LEU A 289 21.07 -3.31 -26.27
N SER A 290 22.11 -4.08 -25.93
CA SER A 290 23.39 -4.10 -26.67
C SER A 290 23.30 -4.52 -28.14
N HIS A 291 22.16 -5.09 -28.56
CA HIS A 291 21.90 -5.54 -29.93
C HIS A 291 21.04 -4.55 -30.74
N SER A 292 20.65 -3.41 -30.16
CA SER A 292 19.88 -2.37 -30.85
C SER A 292 20.77 -1.32 -31.49
N SER A 293 20.32 -0.76 -32.60
CA SER A 293 20.95 0.44 -33.17
C SER A 293 20.77 1.63 -32.20
N LYS A 294 21.56 2.70 -32.38
CA LYS A 294 21.40 3.93 -31.59
C LYS A 294 20.08 4.66 -31.87
N ASP A 295 19.46 4.36 -33.01
CA ASP A 295 18.27 5.04 -33.51
C ASP A 295 16.99 4.24 -33.25
N ASP A 296 17.11 3.03 -32.68
CA ASP A 296 15.97 2.18 -32.35
C ASP A 296 15.16 2.82 -31.20
N LEU A 297 13.86 3.03 -31.46
CA LEU A 297 12.92 3.53 -30.47
C LEU A 297 12.19 2.35 -29.83
N PHE A 298 12.21 2.31 -28.50
CA PHE A 298 11.53 1.29 -27.70
C PHE A 298 10.36 1.90 -26.94
N MET A 299 9.25 1.17 -26.87
CA MET A 299 8.12 1.47 -26.01
C MET A 299 7.90 0.30 -25.06
N PHE A 300 7.84 0.58 -23.76
CA PHE A 300 7.65 -0.41 -22.72
C PHE A 300 6.20 -0.41 -22.25
N PHE A 301 5.57 -1.58 -22.24
CA PHE A 301 4.23 -1.77 -21.71
C PHE A 301 4.27 -2.58 -20.41
N GLY A 302 3.42 -2.20 -19.46
CA GLY A 302 3.09 -2.99 -18.28
C GLY A 302 1.59 -3.19 -18.22
N ALA A 303 1.14 -4.40 -17.93
CA ALA A 303 -0.28 -4.73 -17.80
C ALA A 303 -0.51 -5.55 -16.52
N ASP A 304 -1.58 -5.23 -15.80
CA ASP A 304 -2.00 -5.94 -14.59
C ASP A 304 -3.53 -5.98 -14.49
N VAL A 305 -4.07 -7.02 -13.85
CA VAL A 305 -5.50 -7.17 -13.57
C VAL A 305 -5.68 -7.40 -12.07
N THR A 306 -6.44 -6.51 -11.43
CA THR A 306 -6.77 -6.63 -10.01
C THR A 306 -8.18 -7.15 -9.84
N HIS A 307 -8.31 -8.30 -9.17
CA HIS A 307 -9.59 -8.88 -8.75
C HIS A 307 -9.97 -8.42 -7.34
N SER A 308 -11.27 -8.27 -7.06
CA SER A 308 -11.73 -7.96 -5.70
C SER A 308 -11.55 -9.16 -4.77
N THR A 309 -11.00 -8.92 -3.58
CA THR A 309 -10.59 -10.00 -2.65
C THR A 309 -11.72 -10.65 -1.86
N CYS A 310 -12.93 -10.07 -1.83
CA CYS A 310 -14.00 -10.50 -0.91
C CYS A 310 -15.44 -10.41 -1.43
N SER A 311 -15.67 -10.03 -2.69
CA SER A 311 -17.02 -9.90 -3.25
C SER A 311 -17.03 -10.46 -4.66
N THR A 312 -17.94 -11.36 -4.97
CA THR A 312 -18.13 -11.91 -6.33
C THR A 312 -18.68 -10.88 -7.31
N ASP A 313 -19.27 -9.80 -6.80
CA ASP A 313 -20.11 -8.90 -7.59
C ASP A 313 -19.38 -7.61 -8.03
N ARG A 314 -18.06 -7.53 -7.83
CA ARG A 314 -17.27 -6.39 -8.29
C ARG A 314 -16.48 -6.76 -9.54
N PRO A 315 -16.45 -5.89 -10.57
CA PRO A 315 -15.69 -6.16 -11.78
C PRO A 315 -14.19 -6.22 -11.46
N SER A 316 -13.47 -6.93 -12.32
CA SER A 316 -12.00 -6.95 -12.30
C SER A 316 -11.51 -5.71 -13.02
N ILE A 317 -10.49 -5.03 -12.49
CA ILE A 317 -9.96 -3.81 -13.11
C ILE A 317 -8.67 -4.17 -13.84
N ALA A 318 -8.66 -3.98 -15.16
CA ALA A 318 -7.46 -4.10 -15.97
C ALA A 318 -6.78 -2.73 -16.13
N ALA A 319 -5.47 -2.69 -15.93
CA ALA A 319 -4.66 -1.48 -16.11
C ALA A 319 -3.50 -1.76 -17.07
N VAL A 320 -3.30 -0.87 -18.04
CA VAL A 320 -2.15 -0.90 -18.95
C VAL A 320 -1.43 0.44 -18.86
N VAL A 321 -0.11 0.39 -18.73
CA VAL A 321 0.78 1.55 -18.81
C VAL A 321 1.72 1.42 -20.00
N GLY A 322 2.06 2.53 -20.65
CA GLY A 322 3.00 2.58 -21.76
C GLY A 322 3.99 3.73 -21.58
N SER A 323 5.28 3.51 -21.87
CA SER A 323 6.27 4.60 -21.85
C SER A 323 5.98 5.61 -22.96
N CYS A 324 6.16 6.89 -22.66
CA CYS A 324 5.77 8.00 -23.55
C CYS A 324 6.97 8.81 -24.07
N ASP A 325 8.17 8.47 -23.64
CA ASP A 325 9.39 9.21 -23.96
C ASP A 325 10.59 8.30 -24.16
N THR A 326 11.65 8.83 -24.78
CA THR A 326 12.89 8.08 -25.03
C THR A 326 13.69 7.83 -23.76
N THR A 327 13.41 8.55 -22.66
CA THR A 327 14.03 8.29 -21.36
C THR A 327 13.41 7.08 -20.66
N ASN A 328 12.21 6.65 -21.08
CA ASN A 328 11.43 5.57 -20.48
C ASN A 328 11.08 5.80 -19.00
N ASN A 329 10.91 7.06 -18.59
CA ASN A 329 10.53 7.44 -17.22
C ASN A 329 9.10 7.99 -17.12
N LEU A 330 8.55 8.47 -18.24
CA LEU A 330 7.18 8.97 -18.28
C LEU A 330 6.26 7.88 -18.84
N TYR A 331 5.18 7.60 -18.12
CA TYR A 331 4.20 6.58 -18.48
C TYR A 331 2.80 7.17 -18.50
N ALA A 332 2.05 6.87 -19.56
CA ALA A 332 0.60 7.06 -19.60
C ALA A 332 -0.09 5.78 -19.14
N ALA A 333 -1.26 5.92 -18.51
CA ALA A 333 -2.04 4.81 -18.00
C ALA A 333 -3.45 4.80 -18.61
N ARG A 334 -3.98 3.60 -18.87
CA ARG A 334 -5.37 3.37 -19.24
C ARG A 334 -5.94 2.27 -18.34
N LEU A 335 -7.12 2.52 -17.80
CA LEU A 335 -7.88 1.56 -17.01
C LEU A 335 -9.11 1.10 -17.80
N CYS A 336 -9.46 -0.18 -17.66
CA CYS A 336 -10.68 -0.79 -18.16
C CYS A 336 -11.36 -1.50 -16.98
N GLU A 337 -12.66 -1.24 -16.81
CA GLU A 337 -13.52 -1.89 -15.82
C GLU A 337 -14.35 -3.00 -16.48
#